data_AF-A0A0G1NLM5-F1
#
_entry.id   AF-A0A0G1NLM5-F1
#
_cell.length_a   1.000
_cell.length_b   1.000
_cell.length_c   1.000
_cell.angle_alpha   90.00
_cell.angle_beta   90.00
_cell.angle_gamma   90.00
#
_symmetry.space_group_name_H-M   'P 1'
#
loop_
_entity.id
_entity.type
_entity.pdbx_description
1 polymer ?
#
loop_
_entity_poly.entity_id
_entity_poly.type
_entity_poly.pdbx_seq_one_letter_code
_entity_poly.pdbx_strand_id
1 'polypeptide(L)'
;MIELLIVIAVLGILAVAVLAAINPIEQINRGKDTGTRSDAEQLLSAVDRYYAGRGYYPWMADNESENLAAAWVELQGTATTTIAVGADGEDMLANLSSGGTSEVKESFITRIINAEQTTPLRIFNEGSLSSDSTYICFTPKSASFREEAWKRCSDDGVARALPGDFPPLACPAGGTCATAATSDLATACFICLP
;
A
#
# COMPACT_ATOMS: atom_id res chain seq x y z
N MET A 1 -28.05 12.65 48.85
CA MET A 1 -27.82 13.57 47.71
C MET A 1 -26.34 13.70 47.36
N ILE A 2 -25.42 13.77 48.33
CA ILE A 2 -23.96 13.86 48.08
C ILE A 2 -23.37 12.60 47.41
N GLU A 3 -23.96 11.43 47.64
CA GLU A 3 -23.52 10.17 47.01
C GLU A 3 -23.65 10.17 45.49
N LEU A 4 -24.68 10.81 44.92
CA LEU A 4 -24.80 10.91 43.47
C LEU A 4 -23.83 11.94 42.88
N LEU A 5 -23.52 13.00 43.62
CA LEU A 5 -22.60 14.05 43.18
C LEU A 5 -21.15 13.56 43.10
N ILE A 6 -20.72 12.74 44.05
CA ILE A 6 -19.36 12.18 44.00
C ILE A 6 -19.22 11.16 42.86
N VAL A 7 -20.27 10.37 42.58
CA VAL A 7 -20.24 9.40 41.47
C VAL A 7 -20.11 10.09 40.13
N ILE A 8 -20.89 11.13 39.86
CA ILE A 8 -20.78 11.86 38.58
C ILE A 8 -19.43 12.58 38.45
N ALA A 9 -18.87 13.08 39.55
CA ALA A 9 -17.55 13.71 39.55
C ALA A 9 -16.45 12.70 39.22
N VAL A 10 -16.48 11.52 39.85
CA VAL A 10 -15.52 10.44 39.59
C VAL A 10 -15.65 9.91 38.16
N LEU A 11 -16.88 9.68 37.67
CA LEU A 11 -17.12 9.24 36.29
C LEU A 11 -16.61 10.27 35.27
N GLY A 12 -16.78 11.57 35.54
CA GLY A 12 -16.26 12.64 34.69
C GLY A 12 -14.73 12.62 34.60
N ILE A 13 -14.03 12.48 35.73
CA ILE A 13 -12.56 12.43 35.77
C ILE A 13 -12.04 11.18 35.04
N LEU A 14 -12.64 10.01 35.28
CA LEU A 14 -12.24 8.78 34.63
C LEU A 14 -12.45 8.84 33.10
N ALA A 15 -13.55 9.42 32.63
CA ALA A 15 -13.81 9.56 31.21
C ALA A 15 -12.76 10.42 30.49
N VAL A 16 -12.35 11.55 31.09
CA VAL A 16 -11.31 12.43 30.52
C VAL A 16 -9.94 11.75 30.55
N ALA A 17 -9.61 11.05 31.64
CA ALA A 17 -8.34 10.32 31.75
C ALA A 17 -8.21 9.22 30.66
N VAL A 18 -9.29 8.49 30.38
CA VAL A 18 -9.31 7.46 29.33
C VAL A 18 -9.18 8.08 27.94
N LEU A 19 -9.90 9.18 27.66
CA LEU A 19 -9.80 9.89 26.39
C LEU A 19 -8.41 10.48 26.15
N ALA A 20 -7.74 10.97 27.20
CA ALA A 20 -6.37 11.49 27.11
C ALA A 20 -5.32 10.38 26.84
N ALA A 21 -5.61 9.13 27.23
CA ALA A 21 -4.74 8.00 26.98
C ALA A 21 -4.85 7.46 25.54
N ILE A 22 -5.92 7.79 24.81
CA ILE A 22 -6.11 7.39 23.41
C ILE A 22 -5.57 8.50 22.50
N ASN A 23 -4.71 8.16 21.55
CA ASN A 23 -4.36 9.04 20.44
C ASN A 23 -5.38 8.85 19.30
N PRO A 24 -6.42 9.70 19.15
CA PRO A 24 -7.47 9.50 18.16
C PRO A 24 -6.94 9.61 16.72
N ILE A 25 -5.92 10.44 16.51
CA ILE A 25 -5.28 10.61 15.19
C ILE A 25 -4.61 9.32 14.75
N GLU A 26 -3.92 8.64 15.67
CA GLU A 26 -3.27 7.37 15.38
C GLU A 26 -4.28 6.27 15.04
N GLN A 27 -5.43 6.22 15.73
CA GLN A 27 -6.48 5.25 15.40
C GLN A 27 -7.10 5.49 14.01
N ILE A 28 -7.33 6.75 13.66
CA ILE A 28 -7.83 7.12 12.31
C ILE A 28 -6.80 6.74 11.25
N ASN A 29 -5.52 7.04 11.48
CA ASN A 29 -4.45 6.68 10.54
C ASN A 29 -4.30 5.17 10.40
N ARG A 30 -4.40 4.41 11.49
CA ARG A 30 -4.39 2.95 11.45
C ARG A 30 -5.59 2.42 10.66
N GLY A 31 -6.77 2.99 10.84
CA GLY A 31 -7.95 2.64 10.05
C GLY A 31 -7.75 2.89 8.55
N LYS A 32 -7.16 4.03 8.19
CA LYS A 32 -6.81 4.37 6.79
C LYS A 32 -5.80 3.40 6.20
N ASP A 33 -4.72 3.10 6.92
CA ASP A 33 -3.68 2.18 6.43
C ASP A 33 -4.21 0.75 6.28
N THR A 34 -5.08 0.28 7.19
CA THR A 34 -5.77 -1.02 7.03
C THR A 34 -6.63 -1.02 5.76
N GLY A 35 -7.34 0.08 5.47
CA GLY A 35 -8.07 0.24 4.21
C GLY A 35 -7.16 0.21 2.99
N THR A 36 -6.03 0.93 3.01
CA THR A 36 -5.05 0.93 1.92
C THR A 36 -4.42 -0.45 1.70
N ARG A 37 -4.15 -1.20 2.77
CA ARG A 37 -3.70 -2.60 2.66
C ARG A 37 -4.75 -3.47 1.96
N SER A 38 -6.03 -3.37 2.35
CA SER A 38 -7.10 -4.12 1.69
C SER A 38 -7.26 -3.72 0.21
N ASP A 39 -7.07 -2.44 -0.13
CA ASP A 39 -7.09 -1.97 -1.51
C ASP A 39 -5.90 -2.55 -2.30
N ALA A 40 -4.71 -2.61 -1.70
CA ALA A 40 -3.54 -3.24 -2.30
C ALA A 40 -3.74 -4.75 -2.55
N GLU A 41 -4.28 -5.49 -1.57
CA GLU A 41 -4.61 -6.92 -1.71
C GLU A 41 -5.66 -7.16 -2.80
N GLN A 42 -6.69 -6.30 -2.87
CA GLN A 42 -7.73 -6.40 -3.89
C GLN A 42 -7.16 -6.18 -5.30
N LEU A 43 -6.30 -5.17 -5.46
CA LEU A 43 -5.66 -4.88 -6.74
C LEU A 43 -4.71 -6.00 -7.17
N LEU A 44 -3.88 -6.49 -6.25
CA LEU A 44 -2.99 -7.61 -6.50
C LEU A 44 -3.76 -8.86 -6.93
N SER A 45 -4.81 -9.23 -6.20
CA SER A 45 -5.64 -10.39 -6.57
C SER A 45 -6.29 -10.22 -7.95
N ALA A 46 -6.61 -9.00 -8.37
CA ALA A 46 -7.11 -8.73 -9.72
C ALA A 46 -6.04 -8.95 -10.79
N VAL A 47 -4.80 -8.49 -10.54
CA VAL A 47 -3.65 -8.75 -11.41
C VAL A 47 -3.41 -10.25 -11.57
N ASP A 48 -3.41 -11.01 -10.47
CA ASP A 48 -3.18 -12.46 -10.51
C ASP A 48 -4.26 -13.21 -11.29
N ARG A 49 -5.53 -12.82 -11.12
CA ARG A 49 -6.65 -13.40 -11.88
C ARG A 49 -6.56 -13.09 -13.36
N TYR A 50 -6.19 -11.85 -13.71
CA TYR A 50 -5.95 -11.48 -15.10
C TYR A 50 -4.85 -12.35 -15.71
N TYR A 51 -3.71 -12.47 -15.03
CA TYR A 51 -2.59 -13.30 -15.48
C TYR A 51 -3.00 -14.78 -15.62
N ALA A 52 -3.70 -15.34 -14.64
CA ALA A 52 -4.19 -16.71 -14.70
C ALA A 52 -5.15 -16.97 -15.87
N GLY A 53 -5.95 -15.95 -16.26
CA GLY A 53 -6.89 -16.05 -17.37
C GLY A 53 -6.28 -15.79 -18.75
N ARG A 54 -5.28 -14.90 -18.84
CA ARG A 54 -4.71 -14.41 -20.11
C ARG A 54 -3.33 -15.01 -20.44
N GLY A 55 -2.58 -15.45 -19.43
CA GLY A 55 -1.19 -15.91 -19.57
C GLY A 55 -0.15 -14.80 -19.70
N TYR A 56 -0.56 -13.53 -19.49
CA TYR A 56 0.29 -12.34 -19.48
C TYR A 56 -0.29 -11.31 -18.52
N TYR A 57 0.54 -10.35 -18.09
CA TYR A 57 0.12 -9.35 -17.11
C TYR A 57 -0.74 -8.24 -17.72
N PRO A 58 -1.60 -7.57 -16.94
CA PRO A 58 -2.49 -6.52 -17.45
C PRO A 58 -1.80 -5.28 -18.03
N TRP A 59 -0.49 -5.13 -17.82
CA TRP A 59 0.36 -4.08 -18.39
C TRP A 59 1.12 -4.51 -19.65
N MET A 60 0.90 -5.73 -20.13
CA MET A 60 1.47 -6.25 -21.38
C MET A 60 0.42 -6.19 -22.48
N ALA A 61 0.85 -5.91 -23.71
CA ALA A 61 -0.05 -5.87 -24.86
C ALA A 61 -0.66 -7.25 -25.19
N ASP A 62 0.17 -8.29 -25.10
CA ASP A 62 -0.19 -9.69 -25.34
C ASP A 62 0.83 -10.65 -24.70
N ASN A 63 0.70 -11.95 -24.98
CA ASN A 63 1.58 -12.99 -24.45
C ASN A 63 2.94 -13.11 -25.17
N GLU A 64 3.19 -12.31 -26.19
CA GLU A 64 4.48 -12.21 -26.90
C GLU A 64 5.28 -10.98 -26.46
N SER A 65 4.71 -10.12 -25.62
CA SER A 65 5.42 -8.96 -25.08
C SER A 65 6.68 -9.34 -24.30
N GLU A 66 7.78 -8.69 -24.64
CA GLU A 66 9.06 -8.78 -23.93
C GLU A 66 9.10 -7.85 -22.70
N ASN A 67 8.09 -6.99 -22.53
CA ASN A 67 8.02 -5.97 -21.49
C ASN A 67 7.26 -6.48 -20.25
N LEU A 68 7.86 -7.46 -19.58
CA LEU A 68 7.28 -8.12 -18.40
C LEU A 68 7.25 -7.23 -17.14
N ALA A 69 8.12 -6.21 -17.08
CA ALA A 69 8.36 -5.43 -15.88
C ALA A 69 7.30 -4.33 -15.65
N ALA A 70 6.96 -4.10 -14.38
CA ALA A 70 6.30 -2.89 -13.92
C ALA A 70 7.29 -2.10 -13.04
N ALA A 71 7.92 -1.08 -13.62
CA ALA A 71 9.06 -0.38 -12.99
C ALA A 71 8.63 0.69 -11.97
N TRP A 72 8.08 0.26 -10.82
CA TRP A 72 7.69 1.15 -9.71
C TRP A 72 6.73 2.27 -10.14
N VAL A 73 5.58 1.88 -10.67
CA VAL A 73 4.60 2.81 -11.21
C VAL A 73 3.63 3.23 -10.11
N GLU A 74 3.51 4.54 -9.89
CA GLU A 74 2.53 5.10 -8.96
C GLU A 74 1.16 5.22 -9.64
N LEU A 75 0.15 4.65 -8.98
CA LEU A 75 -1.24 4.64 -9.46
C LEU A 75 -1.94 5.91 -9.00
N GLN A 76 -1.56 7.04 -9.61
CA GLN A 76 -2.23 8.31 -9.43
C GLN A 76 -2.72 8.85 -10.77
N GLY A 77 -3.97 9.31 -10.80
CA GLY A 77 -4.58 9.83 -12.01
C GLY A 77 -5.89 10.55 -11.73
N THR A 78 -6.35 11.29 -12.73
CA THR A 78 -7.74 11.73 -12.82
C THR A 78 -8.52 10.66 -13.59
N ALA A 79 -9.86 10.62 -13.50
CA ALA A 79 -10.68 9.63 -14.22
C ALA A 79 -10.50 9.60 -15.76
N THR A 80 -9.73 10.54 -16.33
CA THR A 80 -9.41 10.67 -17.75
C THR A 80 -7.93 10.42 -18.09
N THR A 81 -7.06 10.18 -17.11
CA THR A 81 -5.63 9.89 -17.36
C THR A 81 -5.39 8.40 -17.37
N THR A 82 -5.00 7.88 -18.53
CA THR A 82 -4.48 6.52 -18.73
C THR A 82 -3.21 6.36 -17.90
N ILE A 83 -3.16 5.37 -17.01
CA ILE A 83 -1.95 5.05 -16.24
C ILE A 83 -1.23 3.93 -16.98
N ALA A 84 -0.30 4.33 -17.84
CA ALA A 84 0.57 3.42 -18.55
C ALA A 84 1.48 2.68 -17.57
N VAL A 85 1.35 1.36 -17.51
CA VAL A 85 2.22 0.49 -16.71
C VAL A 85 3.09 -0.33 -17.68
N GLY A 86 4.34 -0.57 -17.29
CA GLY A 86 5.30 -1.28 -18.13
C GLY A 86 5.75 -0.48 -19.36
N ALA A 87 6.62 -1.08 -20.16
CA ALA A 87 7.19 -0.43 -21.34
C ALA A 87 6.28 -0.49 -22.59
N ASP A 88 5.27 -1.37 -22.59
CA ASP A 88 4.23 -1.38 -23.64
C ASP A 88 3.26 -0.21 -23.51
N GLY A 89 3.15 0.38 -22.31
CA GLY A 89 2.30 1.53 -22.05
C GLY A 89 0.80 1.21 -22.00
N GLU A 90 0.45 -0.06 -21.74
CA GLU A 90 -0.93 -0.50 -21.59
C GLU A 90 -1.58 0.09 -20.33
N ASP A 91 -2.88 0.37 -20.43
CA ASP A 91 -3.67 0.79 -19.27
C ASP A 91 -4.07 -0.43 -18.45
N MET A 92 -3.21 -0.75 -17.48
CA MET A 92 -3.43 -1.85 -16.56
C MET A 92 -4.79 -1.77 -15.88
N LEU A 93 -5.21 -0.57 -15.46
CA LEU A 93 -6.44 -0.41 -14.70
C LEU A 93 -7.67 -0.60 -15.60
N ALA A 94 -7.64 -0.08 -16.84
CA ALA A 94 -8.69 -0.33 -17.81
C ALA A 94 -8.81 -1.82 -18.18
N ASN A 95 -7.68 -2.51 -18.34
CA ASN A 95 -7.63 -3.95 -18.61
C ASN A 95 -8.23 -4.79 -17.47
N LEU A 96 -8.05 -4.35 -16.22
CA LEU A 96 -8.61 -5.00 -15.04
C LEU A 96 -10.10 -4.68 -14.79
N SER A 97 -10.65 -3.65 -15.43
CA SER A 97 -12.03 -3.20 -15.20
C SER A 97 -12.94 -3.41 -16.40
N SER A 98 -13.93 -2.52 -16.57
CA SER A 98 -14.95 -2.65 -17.60
C SER A 98 -14.39 -2.57 -19.03
N GLY A 99 -13.17 -2.02 -19.18
CA GLY A 99 -12.44 -1.99 -20.45
C GLY A 99 -11.83 -3.32 -20.88
N GLY A 100 -11.69 -4.29 -19.96
CA GLY A 100 -11.05 -5.57 -20.22
C GLY A 100 -11.79 -6.75 -19.59
N THR A 101 -11.25 -7.33 -18.53
CA THR A 101 -11.76 -8.58 -17.93
C THR A 101 -12.75 -8.38 -16.78
N SER A 102 -12.96 -7.14 -16.33
CA SER A 102 -13.88 -6.83 -15.23
C SER A 102 -13.55 -7.52 -13.90
N GLU A 103 -12.26 -7.72 -13.59
CA GLU A 103 -11.80 -8.24 -12.29
C GLU A 103 -12.10 -7.28 -11.14
N VAL A 104 -12.10 -5.97 -11.41
CA VAL A 104 -12.45 -4.92 -10.46
C VAL A 104 -13.51 -3.96 -11.02
N LYS A 105 -14.26 -3.34 -10.10
CA LYS A 105 -15.26 -2.33 -10.46
C LYS A 105 -14.60 -0.99 -10.79
N GLU A 106 -15.18 -0.23 -11.71
CA GLU A 106 -14.72 1.15 -12.01
C GLU A 106 -14.72 2.07 -10.77
N SER A 107 -15.65 1.87 -9.84
CA SER A 107 -15.70 2.65 -8.60
C SER A 107 -14.53 2.35 -7.66
N PHE A 108 -13.93 1.16 -7.76
CA PHE A 108 -12.70 0.82 -7.05
C PHE A 108 -11.52 1.58 -7.67
N ILE A 109 -11.37 1.54 -9.00
CA ILE A 109 -10.30 2.27 -9.71
C ILE A 109 -10.36 3.76 -9.41
N THR A 110 -11.54 4.37 -9.57
CA THR A 110 -11.75 5.81 -9.32
C THR A 110 -11.34 6.22 -7.90
N ARG A 111 -11.48 5.32 -6.92
CA ARG A 111 -11.07 5.56 -5.54
C ARG A 111 -9.55 5.46 -5.36
N ILE A 112 -8.92 4.41 -5.88
CA ILE A 112 -7.49 4.15 -5.62
C ILE A 112 -6.57 5.11 -6.37
N ILE A 113 -7.01 5.71 -7.49
CA ILE A 113 -6.23 6.70 -8.24
C ILE A 113 -6.37 8.13 -7.68
N ASN A 114 -7.33 8.37 -6.78
CA ASN A 114 -7.60 9.69 -6.23
C ASN A 114 -6.65 10.04 -5.07
N ALA A 115 -5.49 10.60 -5.44
CA ALA A 115 -4.43 10.99 -4.52
C ALA A 115 -4.85 12.01 -3.43
N GLU A 116 -5.92 12.77 -3.65
CA GLU A 116 -6.42 13.73 -2.66
C GLU A 116 -7.12 13.05 -1.48
N GLN A 117 -7.68 11.85 -1.70
CA GLN A 117 -8.50 11.15 -0.70
C GLN A 117 -7.86 9.86 -0.18
N THR A 118 -7.02 9.20 -0.98
CA THR A 118 -6.44 7.90 -0.65
C THR A 118 -4.91 7.95 -0.60
N THR A 119 -4.32 6.97 0.08
CA THR A 119 -2.88 6.78 0.03
C THR A 119 -2.54 6.14 -1.32
N PRO A 120 -1.61 6.72 -2.10
CA PRO A 120 -1.26 6.22 -3.42
C PRO A 120 -0.67 4.81 -3.35
N LEU A 121 -1.16 3.94 -4.22
CA LEU A 121 -0.61 2.61 -4.46
C LEU A 121 0.47 2.69 -5.54
N ARG A 122 1.47 1.82 -5.44
CA ARG A 122 2.54 1.65 -6.43
C ARG A 122 2.62 0.20 -6.81
N ILE A 123 2.81 -0.10 -8.09
CA ILE A 123 3.02 -1.46 -8.57
C ILE A 123 4.49 -1.67 -8.93
N PHE A 124 5.02 -2.83 -8.58
CA PHE A 124 6.34 -3.27 -8.97
C PHE A 124 6.32 -4.73 -9.42
N ASN A 125 6.98 -5.01 -10.54
CA ASN A 125 7.36 -6.35 -10.96
C ASN A 125 8.70 -6.20 -11.70
N GLU A 126 9.72 -6.96 -11.31
CA GLU A 126 11.06 -6.85 -11.91
C GLU A 126 11.06 -7.30 -13.37
N GLY A 127 10.18 -8.24 -13.75
CA GLY A 127 10.02 -8.73 -15.11
C GLY A 127 11.27 -9.41 -15.68
N SER A 128 12.20 -9.83 -14.82
CA SER A 128 13.45 -10.48 -15.19
C SER A 128 13.31 -11.99 -15.35
N LEU A 129 12.35 -12.59 -14.63
CA LEU A 129 12.01 -14.01 -14.66
C LEU A 129 10.49 -14.17 -14.67
N SER A 130 9.99 -15.27 -15.27
CA SER A 130 8.57 -15.66 -15.19
C SER A 130 8.09 -16.07 -13.79
N SER A 131 8.99 -16.01 -12.79
CA SER A 131 8.71 -16.29 -11.38
C SER A 131 8.73 -15.05 -10.49
N ASP A 132 8.97 -13.87 -11.05
CA ASP A 132 9.02 -12.62 -10.26
C ASP A 132 7.64 -12.27 -9.71
N SER A 133 7.58 -11.96 -8.42
CA SER A 133 6.34 -11.61 -7.75
C SER A 133 5.90 -10.20 -8.14
N THR A 134 4.59 -10.01 -8.25
CA THR A 134 4.03 -8.66 -8.39
C THR A 134 3.82 -8.08 -7.00
N TYR A 135 4.34 -6.89 -6.76
CA TYR A 135 4.17 -6.19 -5.50
C TYR A 135 3.27 -4.98 -5.65
N ILE A 136 2.35 -4.81 -4.71
CA ILE A 136 1.62 -3.55 -4.52
C ILE A 136 2.09 -2.88 -3.23
N CYS A 137 2.60 -1.66 -3.37
CA CYS A 137 3.27 -0.91 -2.33
C CYS A 137 2.53 0.38 -1.96
N PHE A 138 2.59 0.78 -0.69
CA PHE A 138 2.07 2.07 -0.23
C PHE A 138 2.87 2.64 0.93
N THR A 139 2.75 3.95 1.15
CA THR A 139 3.40 4.66 2.26
C THR A 139 2.46 4.71 3.48
N PRO A 140 2.78 4.06 4.60
CA PRO A 140 1.92 4.06 5.77
C PRO A 140 1.90 5.39 6.51
N LYS A 141 0.76 5.73 7.12
CA LYS A 141 0.56 6.97 7.90
C LYS A 141 0.58 6.74 9.41
N SER A 142 0.13 5.59 9.88
CA SER A 142 0.10 5.19 11.29
C SER A 142 1.49 4.79 11.78
N ALA A 143 1.80 5.08 13.04
CA ALA A 143 3.05 4.67 13.68
C ALA A 143 3.24 3.15 13.63
N SER A 144 2.18 2.36 13.83
CA SER A 144 2.30 0.90 13.77
C SER A 144 2.69 0.37 12.39
N PHE A 145 2.12 0.91 11.32
CA PHE A 145 2.45 0.46 9.97
C PHE A 145 3.81 1.03 9.53
N ARG A 146 4.18 2.23 9.97
CA ARG A 146 5.56 2.74 9.77
C ARG A 146 6.59 1.86 10.46
N GLU A 147 6.30 1.37 11.67
CA GLU A 147 7.16 0.42 12.38
C GLU A 147 7.28 -0.91 11.63
N GLU A 148 6.18 -1.42 11.07
CA GLU A 148 6.19 -2.60 10.22
C GLU A 148 7.08 -2.41 8.97
N ALA A 149 6.89 -1.30 8.25
CA ALA A 149 7.67 -0.97 7.06
C ALA A 149 9.15 -0.78 7.40
N TRP A 150 9.45 -0.06 8.49
CA TRP A 150 10.82 0.14 8.98
C TRP A 150 11.47 -1.18 9.35
N LYS A 151 10.81 -2.06 10.13
CA LYS A 151 11.37 -3.38 10.49
C LYS A 151 11.67 -4.23 9.26
N ARG A 152 10.93 -4.05 8.16
CA ARG A 152 11.19 -4.78 6.92
C ARG A 152 12.52 -4.37 6.28
N CYS A 153 12.90 -3.10 6.42
CA CYS A 153 14.06 -2.49 5.79
C CYS A 153 15.26 -2.25 6.73
N SER A 154 15.04 -2.24 8.04
CA SER A 154 16.05 -1.86 9.02
C SER A 154 17.00 -2.99 9.38
N ASP A 155 18.27 -2.64 9.56
CA ASP A 155 19.27 -3.48 10.21
C ASP A 155 19.24 -3.22 11.73
N ASP A 156 18.10 -3.51 12.37
CA ASP A 156 17.94 -3.42 13.83
C ASP A 156 18.66 -4.55 14.59
N GLY A 157 19.69 -5.15 13.97
CA GLY A 157 20.41 -6.31 14.49
C GLY A 157 19.69 -7.64 14.28
N VAL A 158 18.51 -7.65 13.64
CA VAL A 158 17.80 -8.86 13.24
C VAL A 158 17.88 -9.00 11.72
N ALA A 159 18.70 -9.94 11.25
CA ALA A 159 18.79 -10.23 9.82
C ALA A 159 17.45 -10.73 9.29
N ARG A 160 16.84 -9.95 8.39
CA ARG A 160 15.62 -10.31 7.66
C ARG A 160 15.97 -10.39 6.19
N ALA A 161 15.95 -11.61 5.65
CA ALA A 161 16.12 -11.78 4.22
C ALA A 161 14.92 -11.15 3.49
N LEU A 162 15.21 -10.21 2.59
CA LEU A 162 14.26 -9.77 1.60
C LEU A 162 14.27 -10.78 0.45
N PRO A 163 13.11 -11.09 -0.16
CA PRO A 163 13.06 -11.77 -1.44
C PRO A 163 13.99 -11.10 -2.46
N GLY A 164 14.57 -11.88 -3.37
CA GLY A 164 15.50 -11.36 -4.37
C GLY A 164 14.84 -10.36 -5.33
N ASP A 165 13.54 -10.54 -5.57
CA ASP A 165 12.66 -9.71 -6.40
C ASP A 165 11.96 -8.59 -5.61
N PHE A 166 12.31 -8.39 -4.32
CA PHE A 166 11.66 -7.38 -3.50
C PHE A 166 11.95 -5.98 -4.04
N PRO A 167 10.96 -5.07 -4.08
CA PRO A 167 11.15 -3.79 -4.75
C PRO A 167 12.29 -2.96 -4.12
N PRO A 168 13.32 -2.58 -4.88
CA PRO A 168 14.49 -1.89 -4.31
C PRO A 168 14.15 -0.50 -3.77
N LEU A 169 13.12 0.13 -4.32
CA LEU A 169 12.63 1.44 -3.90
C LEU A 169 11.73 1.38 -2.65
N ALA A 170 11.35 0.19 -2.18
CA ALA A 170 10.57 0.04 -0.94
C ALA A 170 11.41 0.29 0.31
N CYS A 171 12.72 0.05 0.22
CA CYS A 171 13.72 0.34 1.24
C CYS A 171 14.76 1.33 0.69
N PRO A 172 14.39 2.59 0.43
CA PRO A 172 15.26 3.53 -0.26
C PRO A 172 16.52 3.81 0.57
N ALA A 173 17.68 3.74 -0.10
CA ALA A 173 18.97 4.12 0.49
C ALA A 173 19.08 5.62 0.77
N GLY A 174 18.31 6.45 0.04
CA GLY A 174 18.18 7.88 0.28
C GLY A 174 17.08 8.16 1.32
N GLY A 175 17.47 8.69 2.47
CA GLY A 175 16.59 8.90 3.62
C GLY A 175 16.93 7.96 4.78
N THR A 176 16.09 7.95 5.81
CA THR A 176 16.32 7.17 7.04
C THR A 176 15.58 5.84 7.05
N CYS A 177 14.98 5.36 5.96
CA CYS A 177 14.15 4.15 6.02
C CYS A 177 14.91 2.91 6.53
N ALA A 178 16.05 2.58 5.91
CA ALA A 178 16.89 1.46 6.33
C ALA A 178 17.88 1.82 7.45
N THR A 179 18.12 3.12 7.69
CA THR A 179 19.21 3.62 8.54
C THR A 179 18.74 4.36 9.80
N ALA A 180 17.43 4.60 9.96
CA ALA A 180 16.88 5.19 11.16
C ALA A 180 17.11 4.27 12.36
N ALA A 181 17.52 4.85 13.48
CA ALA A 181 17.61 4.14 14.75
C ALA A 181 16.24 3.64 15.25
N THR A 182 15.15 4.30 14.85
CA THR A 182 13.79 4.05 15.30
C THR A 182 12.76 4.36 14.22
N SER A 183 11.58 3.73 14.30
CA SER A 183 10.51 3.84 13.28
C SER A 183 9.85 5.22 13.18
N ASP A 184 9.94 6.05 14.22
CA ASP A 184 9.44 7.43 14.23
C ASP A 184 10.36 8.39 13.45
N LEU A 185 11.65 8.04 13.32
CA LEU A 185 12.63 8.78 12.52
C LEU A 185 12.71 8.27 11.08
N ALA A 186 12.13 7.11 10.79
CA ALA A 186 12.14 6.49 9.47
C ALA A 186 11.20 7.23 8.50
N THR A 187 11.77 7.73 7.40
CA THR A 187 11.00 8.38 6.33
C THR A 187 11.02 7.54 5.06
N ALA A 188 9.94 7.60 4.27
CA ALA A 188 9.84 6.96 2.95
C ALA A 188 9.99 5.43 2.95
N CYS A 189 9.65 4.74 4.05
CA CYS A 189 9.47 3.29 4.04
C CYS A 189 8.13 2.90 3.42
N PHE A 190 8.14 1.82 2.65
CA PHE A 190 6.94 1.28 2.01
C PHE A 190 6.55 -0.06 2.61
N ILE A 191 5.25 -0.29 2.69
CA ILE A 191 4.72 -1.65 2.85
C ILE A 191 4.44 -2.16 1.45
N CYS A 192 5.04 -3.30 1.11
CA CYS A 192 4.84 -3.97 -0.17
C CYS A 192 4.28 -5.36 0.07
N LEU A 193 3.14 -5.64 -0.54
CA LEU A 193 2.46 -6.93 -0.48
C LEU A 193 2.83 -7.71 -1.75
N PRO A 194 3.37 -8.93 -1.63
CA PRO A 194 3.56 -9.85 -2.77
C PRO A 194 2.26 -10.51 -3.18
#